data_AF-A0A1X4G7V4-F1
#
_entry.id   AF-A0A1X4G7V4-F1
#
_cell.length_a   1.000
_cell.length_b   1.000
_cell.length_c   1.000
_cell.angle_alpha   90.00
_cell.angle_beta   90.00
_cell.angle_gamma   90.00
#
_symmetry.space_group_name_H-M   'P 1'
#
loop_
_entity.id
_entity.type
_entity.pdbx_description
1 polymer ?
#
loop_
_entity_poly.entity_id
_entity_poly.type
_entity_poly.pdbx_seq_one_letter_code
_entity_poly.pdbx_strand_id
1 'polypeptide(L)'
;MEELLLLSKLIKDQDYNQALELVAQLEEMSREDKLSKIYAYTVILLIHLIKQEAEGRSTRSWEFSIYNSSKEIKKINKRKKTGGFYANQEELEEILTDAFDTAIKKAALEAFEGIYSSQELGEKINAQAIKTKAMTMMVEKS
;
A
#
# COMPACT_ATOMS: atom_id res chain seq x y z
N MET A 1 18.06 -12.33 11.11
CA MET A 1 18.54 -13.61 11.69
C MET A 1 19.57 -13.32 12.79
N GLU A 2 20.37 -12.26 12.65
CA GLU A 2 21.31 -11.78 13.67
C GLU A 2 20.61 -11.12 14.87
N GLU A 3 19.49 -10.44 14.64
CA GLU A 3 18.71 -9.73 15.68
C GLU A 3 18.07 -10.71 16.66
N LEU A 4 17.61 -11.88 16.18
CA LEU A 4 17.08 -12.94 17.05
C LEU A 4 18.18 -13.60 17.88
N LEU A 5 19.41 -13.69 17.35
CA LEU A 5 20.56 -14.18 18.10
C LEU A 5 20.97 -13.17 19.19
N LEU A 6 20.96 -11.88 18.85
CA LEU A 6 21.18 -10.80 19.81
C LEU A 6 20.12 -10.80 20.92
N LEU A 7 18.83 -10.92 20.55
CA LEU A 7 17.74 -11.05 21.52
C LEU A 7 17.93 -12.26 22.44
N SER A 8 18.28 -13.42 21.88
CA SER A 8 18.56 -14.62 22.68
C SER A 8 19.73 -14.42 23.64
N LYS A 9 20.77 -13.70 23.23
CA LYS A 9 21.92 -13.35 24.07
C LYS A 9 21.50 -12.41 25.21
N LEU A 10 20.82 -11.31 24.91
CA LEU A 10 20.36 -10.34 25.91
C LEU A 10 19.46 -11.00 26.97
N ILE A 11 18.57 -11.91 26.56
CA ILE A 11 17.72 -12.68 27.48
C ILE A 11 18.57 -13.60 28.39
N LYS A 12 19.60 -14.27 27.84
CA LYS A 12 20.50 -15.15 28.63
C LYS A 12 21.36 -14.34 29.61
N ASP A 13 21.78 -13.15 29.19
CA ASP A 13 22.57 -12.22 30.00
C ASP A 13 21.70 -11.46 31.03
N GLN A 14 20.39 -11.74 31.07
CA GLN A 14 19.38 -11.10 31.95
C GLN A 14 19.24 -9.59 31.75
N ASP A 15 19.69 -9.06 30.60
CA ASP A 15 19.48 -7.67 30.23
C ASP A 15 18.12 -7.51 29.53
N TYR A 16 17.06 -7.56 30.34
CA TYR A 16 15.70 -7.48 29.85
C TYR A 16 15.34 -6.10 29.30
N ASN A 17 16.01 -5.04 29.76
CA ASN A 17 15.76 -3.69 29.27
C ASN A 17 16.18 -3.57 27.81
N GLN A 18 17.42 -3.95 27.48
CA GLN A 18 17.88 -3.96 26.09
C GLN A 18 17.12 -4.98 25.23
N ALA A 19 16.74 -6.12 25.80
CA ALA A 19 15.92 -7.10 25.09
C ALA A 19 14.56 -6.53 24.68
N LEU A 20 13.89 -5.79 25.57
CA LEU A 20 12.60 -5.14 25.28
C LEU A 20 12.73 -4.03 24.25
N GLU A 21 13.82 -3.24 24.31
CA GLU A 21 14.10 -2.21 23.31
C GLU A 21 14.28 -2.83 21.91
N LEU A 22 15.04 -3.92 21.81
CA LEU A 22 15.21 -4.65 20.55
C LEU A 22 13.90 -5.24 20.03
N VAL A 23 13.02 -5.73 20.91
CA VAL A 23 11.69 -6.20 20.50
C VAL A 23 10.87 -5.06 19.90
N ALA A 24 10.85 -3.88 20.54
CA ALA A 24 10.12 -2.72 20.02
C ALA A 24 10.62 -2.30 18.63
N GLN A 25 11.94 -2.27 18.43
CA GLN A 25 12.55 -1.99 17.12
C GLN A 25 12.15 -3.02 16.06
N LEU A 26 12.17 -4.31 16.40
CA LEU A 26 11.77 -5.37 15.48
C LEU A 26 10.28 -5.30 15.12
N GLU A 27 9.43 -4.92 16.07
CA GLU A 27 8.00 -4.70 15.82
C GLU A 27 7.75 -3.50 14.89
N GLU A 28 8.47 -2.40 15.10
CA GLU A 28 8.43 -1.22 14.24
C GLU A 28 8.86 -1.55 12.81
N MET A 29 10.05 -2.16 12.64
CA MET A 29 10.55 -2.60 11.33
C MET A 29 9.58 -3.55 10.63
N SER A 30 9.00 -4.49 11.37
CA SER A 30 8.00 -5.42 10.82
C SER A 30 6.75 -4.69 10.35
N ARG A 31 6.29 -3.67 11.08
CA ARG A 31 5.13 -2.85 10.68
C ARG A 31 5.46 -2.02 9.44
N GLU A 32 6.61 -1.34 9.42
CA GLU A 32 7.07 -0.54 8.27
C GLU A 32 7.17 -1.37 6.97
N ASP A 33 7.67 -2.61 7.04
CA ASP A 33 7.70 -3.52 5.89
C ASP A 33 6.29 -3.79 5.32
N LYS A 34 5.28 -3.91 6.20
CA LYS A 34 3.88 -4.11 5.75
C LYS A 34 3.33 -2.85 5.11
N LEU A 35 3.53 -1.68 5.73
CA LEU A 35 3.07 -0.39 5.20
C LEU A 35 3.71 -0.09 3.85
N SER A 36 5.01 -0.33 3.71
CA SER A 36 5.75 -0.16 2.45
C SER A 36 5.21 -1.04 1.32
N LYS A 37 4.85 -2.30 1.65
CA LYS A 37 4.23 -3.21 0.67
C LYS A 37 2.81 -2.79 0.32
N ILE A 38 2.02 -2.32 1.29
CA ILE A 38 0.69 -1.76 1.03
C ILE A 38 0.81 -0.57 0.08
N TYR A 39 1.72 0.37 0.35
CA TYR A 39 2.01 1.50 -0.52
C TYR A 39 2.32 1.06 -1.97
N ALA A 40 3.25 0.12 -2.14
CA ALA A 40 3.63 -0.36 -3.47
C ALA A 40 2.44 -0.93 -4.27
N TYR A 41 1.57 -1.72 -3.64
CA TYR A 41 0.37 -2.22 -4.29
C TYR A 41 -0.70 -1.13 -4.50
N THR A 42 -0.81 -0.15 -3.60
CA THR A 42 -1.69 1.01 -3.77
C THR A 42 -1.30 1.82 -4.99
N VAL A 43 0.00 2.04 -5.24
CA VAL A 43 0.48 2.68 -6.47
C VAL A 43 0.00 1.92 -7.71
N ILE A 44 0.17 0.60 -7.75
CA ILE A 44 -0.27 -0.24 -8.88
C ILE A 44 -1.78 -0.18 -9.07
N LEU A 45 -2.55 -0.25 -7.98
CA LEU A 45 -4.01 -0.13 -8.01
C LEU A 45 -4.44 1.21 -8.60
N LEU A 46 -3.87 2.31 -8.11
CA LEU A 46 -4.20 3.67 -8.56
C LEU A 46 -3.80 3.91 -10.01
N ILE A 47 -2.66 3.41 -10.48
CA ILE A 47 -2.25 3.53 -11.90
C ILE A 47 -3.37 3.00 -12.81
N HIS A 48 -3.88 1.81 -12.50
CA HIS A 48 -4.89 1.17 -13.33
C HIS A 48 -6.26 1.84 -13.21
N LEU A 49 -6.64 2.32 -12.02
CA LEU A 49 -7.89 3.07 -11.84
C LEU A 49 -7.86 4.42 -12.58
N ILE A 50 -6.73 5.13 -12.52
CA ILE A 50 -6.52 6.39 -13.26
C ILE A 50 -6.64 6.14 -14.77
N LYS A 51 -5.99 5.09 -15.29
CA LYS A 51 -6.08 4.72 -16.72
C LYS A 51 -7.51 4.35 -17.12
N GLN A 52 -8.23 3.62 -16.28
CA GLN A 52 -9.63 3.27 -16.53
C GLN A 52 -10.53 4.50 -16.68
N GLU A 53 -10.37 5.46 -15.77
CA GLU A 53 -11.18 6.67 -15.77
C GLU A 53 -10.79 7.59 -16.92
N ALA A 54 -9.50 7.82 -17.11
CA ALA A 54 -8.99 8.70 -18.16
C ALA A 54 -9.35 8.21 -19.57
N GLU A 55 -9.26 6.90 -19.82
CA GLU A 55 -9.54 6.32 -21.14
C GLU A 55 -11.00 5.84 -21.32
N GLY A 56 -11.81 5.88 -20.27
CA GLY A 56 -13.21 5.42 -20.30
C GLY A 56 -13.36 3.93 -20.67
N ARG A 57 -12.30 3.13 -20.50
CA ARG A 57 -12.26 1.70 -20.87
C ARG A 57 -11.41 0.91 -19.90
N SER A 58 -11.51 -0.41 -19.97
CA SER A 58 -10.64 -1.31 -19.23
C SER A 58 -10.21 -2.51 -20.07
N THR A 59 -9.03 -3.05 -19.79
CA THR A 59 -8.54 -4.29 -20.39
C THR A 59 -8.54 -5.41 -19.36
N ARG A 60 -8.52 -6.67 -19.83
CA ARG A 60 -8.47 -7.84 -18.92
C ARG A 60 -7.23 -7.84 -18.03
N SER A 61 -6.10 -7.33 -18.52
CA SER A 61 -4.88 -7.21 -17.72
C SER A 61 -4.97 -6.10 -16.67
N TRP A 62 -5.68 -5.01 -16.96
CA TRP A 62 -5.93 -3.94 -15.99
C TRP A 62 -6.88 -4.41 -14.89
N GLU A 63 -7.98 -5.07 -15.25
CA GLU A 63 -8.90 -5.68 -14.27
C GLU A 63 -8.18 -6.67 -13.36
N PHE A 64 -7.32 -7.52 -13.93
CA PHE A 64 -6.52 -8.45 -13.14
C PHE A 64 -5.54 -7.73 -12.21
N SER A 65 -4.89 -6.66 -12.67
CA SER A 65 -3.95 -5.88 -11.84
C SER A 65 -4.65 -5.18 -10.68
N ILE A 66 -5.86 -4.66 -10.91
CA ILE A 66 -6.73 -4.06 -9.89
C ILE A 66 -7.16 -5.13 -8.86
N TYR A 67 -7.64 -6.27 -9.33
CA TYR A 67 -8.02 -7.41 -8.48
C TYR A 67 -6.84 -7.90 -7.64
N ASN A 68 -5.68 -8.11 -8.26
CA ASN A 68 -4.51 -8.63 -7.58
C ASN A 68 -3.99 -7.66 -6.53
N SER A 69 -3.87 -6.37 -6.88
CA SER A 69 -3.37 -5.35 -5.95
C SER A 69 -4.31 -5.18 -4.75
N SER A 70 -5.62 -5.09 -4.98
CA SER A 70 -6.60 -5.01 -3.89
C SER A 70 -6.59 -6.25 -2.98
N LYS A 71 -6.44 -7.46 -3.56
CA LYS A 71 -6.31 -8.71 -2.80
C LYS A 71 -5.04 -8.74 -1.94
N GLU A 72 -3.89 -8.37 -2.50
CA GLU A 72 -2.63 -8.37 -1.76
C GLU A 72 -2.61 -7.30 -0.67
N ILE A 73 -3.18 -6.11 -0.89
CA ILE A 73 -3.33 -5.08 0.15
C ILE A 73 -4.11 -5.64 1.35
N LYS A 74 -5.30 -6.23 1.12
CA LYS A 74 -6.11 -6.82 2.20
C LYS A 74 -5.35 -7.90 2.97
N LYS A 75 -4.67 -8.78 2.23
CA LYS A 75 -3.91 -9.89 2.79
C LYS A 75 -2.71 -9.42 3.61
N ILE A 76 -2.01 -8.38 3.16
CA ILE A 76 -0.86 -7.81 3.88
C ILE A 76 -1.35 -7.06 5.12
N ASN A 77 -2.43 -6.28 4.99
CA ASN A 77 -2.93 -5.46 6.08
C ASN A 77 -3.51 -6.32 7.23
N LYS A 78 -4.05 -7.51 6.95
CA LYS A 78 -4.61 -8.40 7.96
C LYS A 78 -3.54 -9.09 8.81
N ARG A 79 -3.61 -8.93 10.14
CA ARG A 79 -2.74 -9.65 11.08
C ARG A 79 -3.26 -11.07 11.30
N LYS A 80 -2.47 -12.07 10.91
CA LYS A 80 -2.88 -13.49 10.94
C LYS A 80 -3.04 -14.09 12.34
N LYS A 81 -2.24 -13.64 13.32
CA LYS A 81 -2.16 -14.28 14.65
C LYS A 81 -2.89 -13.53 15.75
N THR A 82 -2.84 -12.20 15.73
CA THR A 82 -3.36 -11.34 16.80
C THR A 82 -4.74 -10.76 16.50
N GLY A 83 -5.27 -11.01 15.29
CA GLY A 83 -6.39 -10.23 14.78
C GLY A 83 -6.02 -8.77 14.52
N GLY A 84 -6.95 -8.01 13.92
CA GLY A 84 -6.75 -6.61 13.56
C GLY A 84 -5.91 -6.39 12.30
N PHE A 85 -5.46 -5.15 12.12
CA PHE A 85 -4.79 -4.67 10.91
C PHE A 85 -3.44 -4.00 11.22
N TYR A 86 -2.55 -3.89 10.24
CA TYR A 86 -1.28 -3.15 10.38
C TYR A 86 -1.48 -1.64 10.19
N ALA A 87 -2.32 -1.27 9.24
CA ALA A 87 -2.79 0.08 8.94
C ALA A 87 -4.28 0.19 9.24
N ASN A 88 -4.65 1.21 9.99
CA ASN A 88 -6.03 1.65 10.22
C ASN A 88 -6.57 2.45 9.02
N GLN A 89 -7.79 2.97 9.12
CA GLN A 89 -8.41 3.72 8.03
C GLN A 89 -7.63 5.00 7.66
N GLU A 90 -7.24 5.80 8.65
CA GLU A 90 -6.52 7.06 8.47
C GLU A 90 -5.16 6.82 7.80
N GLU A 91 -4.41 5.82 8.25
CA GLU A 91 -3.11 5.45 7.67
C GLU A 91 -3.25 4.99 6.20
N LEU A 92 -4.33 4.28 5.87
CA LEU A 92 -4.60 3.89 4.47
C LEU A 92 -4.98 5.10 3.61
N GLU A 93 -5.67 6.10 4.16
CA GLU A 93 -5.99 7.36 3.48
C GLU A 93 -4.73 8.21 3.21
N GLU A 94 -3.79 8.24 4.17
CA GLU A 94 -2.47 8.85 3.99
C GLU A 94 -1.67 8.14 2.88
N ILE A 95 -1.60 6.81 2.94
CA ILE A 95 -0.94 5.99 1.90
C ILE A 95 -1.58 6.24 0.53
N LEU A 96 -2.90 6.31 0.44
CA LEU A 96 -3.61 6.62 -0.81
C LEU A 96 -3.26 8.00 -1.35
N THR A 97 -3.10 8.98 -0.47
CA THR A 97 -2.77 10.34 -0.87
C THR A 97 -1.37 10.41 -1.43
N ASP A 98 -0.38 9.85 -0.72
CA ASP A 98 1.01 9.82 -1.18
C ASP A 98 1.20 8.95 -2.44
N ALA A 99 0.56 7.77 -2.48
CA ALA A 99 0.64 6.87 -3.63
C ALA A 99 0.02 7.47 -4.91
N PHE A 100 -0.97 8.37 -4.78
CA PHE A 100 -1.62 9.00 -5.92
C PHE A 100 -0.66 9.87 -6.73
N ASP A 101 0.22 10.61 -6.07
CA ASP A 101 1.20 11.48 -6.74
C ASP A 101 2.19 10.69 -7.59
N THR A 102 2.59 9.51 -7.11
CA THR A 102 3.39 8.55 -7.88
C THR A 102 2.57 7.92 -9.00
N ALA A 103 1.35 7.48 -8.69
CA ALA A 103 0.49 6.77 -9.63
C ALA A 103 0.07 7.62 -10.82
N ILE A 104 -0.26 8.90 -10.63
CA ILE A 104 -0.68 9.78 -11.73
C ILE A 104 0.46 10.06 -12.71
N LYS A 105 1.69 10.23 -12.21
CA LYS A 105 2.88 10.39 -13.07
C LYS A 105 3.12 9.14 -13.90
N LYS A 106 3.01 7.95 -13.29
CA LYS A 106 3.20 6.69 -14.00
C LYS A 106 2.05 6.41 -14.97
N ALA A 107 0.82 6.68 -14.58
CA ALA A 107 -0.36 6.55 -15.44
C ALA A 107 -0.27 7.48 -16.64
N ALA A 108 0.20 8.72 -16.50
CA ALA A 108 0.42 9.63 -17.62
C ALA A 108 1.39 9.08 -18.68
N LEU A 109 2.45 8.38 -18.27
CA LEU A 109 3.38 7.73 -19.20
C LEU A 109 2.77 6.55 -19.95
N GLU A 110 1.75 5.89 -19.38
CA GLU A 110 1.17 4.67 -19.93
C GLU A 110 -0.20 4.88 -20.61
N ALA A 111 -0.95 5.87 -20.14
CA ALA A 111 -2.28 6.23 -20.65
C ALA A 111 -2.11 6.97 -21.98
N PHE A 112 -2.98 6.66 -22.94
CA PHE A 112 -2.93 7.28 -24.26
C PHE A 112 -1.54 7.27 -24.89
N GLU A 113 -0.75 6.21 -24.65
CA GLU A 113 0.64 6.08 -25.15
C GLU A 113 1.58 7.22 -24.71
N GLY A 114 1.29 7.89 -23.59
CA GLY A 114 2.13 8.96 -23.05
C GLY A 114 1.83 10.36 -23.60
N ILE A 115 0.71 10.54 -24.31
CA ILE A 115 0.37 11.83 -24.96
C ILE A 115 0.11 12.95 -23.94
N TYR A 116 -0.44 12.62 -22.76
CA TYR A 116 -0.78 13.61 -21.74
C TYR A 116 0.26 13.65 -20.62
N SER A 117 0.59 14.84 -20.16
CA SER A 117 1.30 15.05 -18.89
C SER A 117 0.43 14.64 -17.70
N SER A 118 1.05 14.46 -16.52
CA SER A 118 0.30 14.17 -15.29
C SER A 118 -0.69 15.27 -14.92
N GLN A 119 -0.41 16.53 -15.28
CA GLN A 119 -1.30 17.66 -15.03
C GLN A 119 -2.54 17.58 -15.94
N GLU A 120 -2.35 17.39 -17.23
CA GLU A 120 -3.46 17.27 -18.20
C GLU A 120 -4.31 16.02 -17.94
N LEU A 121 -3.69 14.92 -17.50
CA LEU A 121 -4.42 13.74 -17.08
C LEU A 121 -5.22 14.01 -15.80
N GLY A 122 -4.65 14.77 -14.87
CA GLY A 122 -5.31 15.17 -13.62
C GLY A 122 -6.57 15.99 -13.83
N GLU A 123 -6.61 16.83 -14.86
CA GLU A 123 -7.80 17.62 -15.22
C GLU A 123 -8.92 16.77 -15.83
N LYS A 124 -8.60 15.56 -16.32
CA LYS A 124 -9.55 14.64 -16.96
C LYS A 124 -10.16 13.61 -16.00
N ILE A 125 -9.67 13.54 -14.77
CA ILE A 125 -10.07 12.53 -13.78
C ILE A 125 -10.61 13.17 -12.50
N ASN A 126 -11.48 12.46 -11.79
CA ASN A 126 -11.88 12.81 -10.44
C ASN A 126 -10.99 12.08 -9.42
N ALA A 127 -9.89 12.72 -9.01
CA ALA A 127 -8.95 12.16 -8.05
C ALA A 127 -9.62 11.67 -6.76
N GLN A 128 -10.61 12.40 -6.25
CA GLN A 128 -11.33 12.01 -5.03
C GLN A 128 -12.19 10.77 -5.23
N ALA A 129 -12.87 10.65 -6.37
CA ALA A 129 -13.64 9.45 -6.70
C ALA A 129 -12.74 8.22 -6.85
N ILE A 130 -11.57 8.37 -7.47
CA ILE A 130 -10.57 7.30 -7.61
C ILE A 130 -10.08 6.84 -6.23
N LYS A 131 -9.65 7.78 -5.38
CA LYS A 131 -9.17 7.48 -4.01
C LYS A 131 -10.26 6.79 -3.20
N THR A 132 -11.50 7.27 -3.29
CA THR A 132 -12.67 6.67 -2.60
C THR A 132 -12.92 5.24 -3.09
N LYS A 133 -12.91 5.02 -4.41
CA LYS A 133 -13.05 3.67 -5.01
C LYS A 133 -11.92 2.76 -4.54
N ALA A 134 -10.67 3.20 -4.62
CA ALA A 134 -9.51 2.45 -4.14
C ALA A 134 -9.66 2.08 -2.66
N MET A 135 -10.09 3.01 -1.81
CA MET A 135 -10.31 2.77 -0.39
C MET A 135 -11.32 1.64 -0.14
N THR A 136 -12.46 1.64 -0.84
CA THR A 136 -13.45 0.55 -0.74
C THR A 136 -12.89 -0.80 -1.20
N MET A 137 -11.93 -0.79 -2.11
CA MET A 137 -11.25 -1.99 -2.60
C MET A 137 -10.14 -2.46 -1.66
N MET A 138 -9.61 -1.59 -0.79
CA MET A 138 -8.50 -1.90 0.13
C MET A 138 -8.99 -2.45 1.48
N VAL A 139 -10.23 -2.15 1.88
CA VAL A 139 -10.82 -2.63 3.13
C VAL A 139 -11.57 -3.96 2.94
N GLU A 140 -11.60 -4.81 3.96
CA GLU A 140 -12.55 -5.93 3.99
C GLU A 140 -13.98 -5.35 4.12
N LYS A 141 -14.95 -5.93 3.40
CA LYS A 141 -16.35 -5.58 3.62
C LYS A 141 -16.76 -6.16 4.97
N SER A 142 -17.24 -5.31 5.86
CA SER A 142 -17.90 -5.72 7.12
C SER A 142 -19.09 -6.62 6.84
#